data_AF-A0A5R8QCA7-F1
#
_entry.id   AF-A0A5R8QCA7-F1
#
_cell.length_a   1.000
_cell.length_b   1.000
_cell.length_c   1.000
_cell.angle_alpha   90.00
_cell.angle_beta   90.00
_cell.angle_gamma   90.00
#
_symmetry.space_group_name_H-M   'P 1'
#
loop_
_entity.id
_entity.type
_entity.pdbx_description
1 polymer ?
#
loop_
_entity_poly.entity_id
_entity_poly.type
_entity_poly.pdbx_seq_one_letter_code
_entity_poly.pdbx_strand_id
1 'polypeptide(L)'
;MRSIALLLALSAAPAIAASVNKDSPAGRYALDAAACKAKDYFATITESEAVLPTFSCKGVDYDQTENKGGRALYKATAKSCVGEESNEPHKDSFTLIVDSAGLQILWADGTKSAVFTRCAP
;
A
#
# COMPACT_ATOMS: atom_id res chain seq x y z
N MET A 1 -67.28 15.93 -4.99
CA MET A 1 -66.35 16.85 -4.30
C MET A 1 -65.62 16.08 -3.20
N ARG A 2 -64.28 15.99 -3.31
CA ARG A 2 -63.26 15.92 -2.25
C ARG A 2 -62.10 15.00 -2.68
N SER A 3 -61.12 15.67 -3.28
CA SER A 3 -59.76 15.20 -3.48
C SER A 3 -59.13 14.76 -2.16
N ILE A 4 -58.40 13.64 -2.17
CA ILE A 4 -57.29 13.40 -1.25
C ILE A 4 -56.15 12.84 -2.08
N ALA A 5 -55.28 13.75 -2.52
CA ALA A 5 -53.90 13.45 -2.84
C ALA A 5 -53.13 13.39 -1.52
N LEU A 6 -52.38 12.33 -1.25
CA LEU A 6 -51.29 12.38 -0.28
C LEU A 6 -50.08 11.62 -0.85
N LEU A 7 -49.10 12.42 -1.28
CA LEU A 7 -47.70 12.05 -1.44
C LEU A 7 -47.10 11.62 -0.07
N LEU A 8 -45.90 11.02 -0.12
CA LEU A 8 -44.91 10.76 0.95
C LEU A 8 -44.70 9.25 1.17
N ALA A 9 -43.49 8.68 1.10
CA ALA A 9 -42.16 9.24 0.96
C ALA A 9 -41.23 8.17 0.34
N LEU A 10 -40.47 8.55 -0.68
CA LEU A 10 -39.28 7.81 -1.10
C LEU A 10 -38.24 7.93 0.02
N SER A 11 -38.05 6.86 0.78
CA SER A 11 -36.91 6.70 1.68
C SER A 11 -35.64 6.48 0.85
N ALA A 12 -35.07 7.58 0.35
CA ALA A 12 -33.71 7.59 -0.17
C ALA A 12 -32.76 7.33 1.02
N ALA A 13 -32.36 6.07 1.20
CA ALA A 13 -31.29 5.73 2.10
C ALA A 13 -30.02 6.46 1.65
N PRO A 14 -29.30 7.17 2.53
CA PRO A 14 -28.02 7.74 2.19
C PRO A 14 -27.07 6.56 1.91
N ALA A 15 -26.71 6.38 0.65
CA ALA A 15 -25.56 5.57 0.30
C ALA A 15 -24.34 6.30 0.90
N ILE A 16 -23.84 5.79 2.02
CA ILE A 16 -22.52 6.16 2.53
C ILE A 16 -21.54 5.68 1.47
N ALA A 17 -21.19 6.58 0.55
CA ALA A 17 -20.00 6.42 -0.27
C ALA A 17 -18.83 6.41 0.70
N ALA A 18 -18.38 5.21 1.07
CA ALA A 18 -17.14 5.05 1.80
C ALA A 18 -16.06 5.75 0.96
N SER A 19 -15.55 6.85 1.48
CA SER A 19 -14.38 7.51 0.94
C SER A 19 -13.29 6.46 0.89
N VAL A 20 -13.01 5.93 -0.31
CA VAL A 20 -11.85 5.09 -0.53
C VAL A 20 -10.67 6.02 -0.32
N ASN A 21 -10.16 6.05 0.93
CA ASN A 21 -8.90 6.69 1.21
C ASN A 21 -7.92 6.12 0.18
N LYS A 22 -7.21 6.99 -0.52
CA LYS A 22 -6.02 6.55 -1.25
C LYS A 22 -5.13 5.89 -0.21
N ASP A 23 -5.18 4.58 -0.13
CA ASP A 23 -4.34 3.84 0.80
C ASP A 23 -2.92 4.21 0.42
N SER A 24 -2.19 4.80 1.35
CA SER A 24 -0.76 4.99 1.17
C SER A 24 -0.09 3.63 1.36
N PRO A 25 0.92 3.27 0.54
CA PRO A 25 1.74 2.09 0.83
C PRO A 25 2.61 2.31 2.08
N ALA A 26 2.65 3.53 2.64
CA ALA A 26 3.37 3.83 3.86
C ALA A 26 2.89 2.95 5.03
N GLY A 27 3.85 2.49 5.82
CA GLY A 27 3.62 1.60 6.94
C GLY A 27 4.87 0.84 7.35
N ARG A 28 4.76 0.17 8.49
CA ARG A 28 5.75 -0.82 8.94
C ARG A 28 5.20 -2.21 8.65
N TYR A 29 6.05 -3.07 8.12
CA TYR A 29 5.70 -4.41 7.71
C TYR A 29 6.68 -5.40 8.30
N ALA A 30 6.17 -6.54 8.76
CA ALA A 30 6.97 -7.62 9.30
C ALA A 30 6.68 -8.93 8.58
N LEU A 31 7.50 -9.96 8.80
CA LEU A 31 7.30 -11.27 8.20
C LEU A 31 5.97 -11.91 8.65
N ASP A 32 5.55 -11.64 9.89
CA ASP A 32 4.31 -12.14 10.46
C ASP A 32 3.82 -11.27 11.65
N ALA A 33 2.70 -11.68 12.25
CA ALA A 33 2.09 -10.98 13.38
C ALA A 33 2.92 -11.06 14.68
N ALA A 34 3.73 -12.11 14.88
CA ALA A 34 4.60 -12.22 16.04
C ALA A 34 5.77 -11.24 15.94
N ALA A 35 6.38 -11.12 14.76
CA ALA A 35 7.39 -10.11 14.46
C ALA A 35 6.84 -8.68 14.61
N CYS A 36 5.60 -8.42 14.16
CA CYS A 36 4.94 -7.13 14.42
C CYS A 36 4.83 -6.81 15.93
N LYS A 37 4.47 -7.79 16.78
CA LYS A 37 4.39 -7.61 18.23
C LYS A 37 5.75 -7.35 18.86
N ALA A 38 6.80 -7.99 18.34
CA ALA A 38 8.18 -7.78 18.75
C ALA A 38 8.80 -6.48 18.20
N LYS A 39 8.08 -5.77 17.31
CA LYS A 39 8.58 -4.60 16.55
C LYS A 39 9.79 -4.93 15.66
N ASP A 40 9.88 -6.19 15.23
CA ASP A 40 10.88 -6.66 14.28
C ASP A 40 10.37 -6.43 12.85
N TYR A 41 10.55 -5.20 12.37
CA TYR A 41 10.03 -4.78 11.08
C TYR A 41 11.00 -5.14 9.97
N PHE A 42 10.50 -5.91 9.00
CA PHE A 42 11.26 -6.32 7.83
C PHE A 42 11.23 -5.27 6.72
N ALA A 43 10.18 -4.46 6.62
CA ALA A 43 10.13 -3.36 5.67
C ALA A 43 9.49 -2.13 6.32
N THR A 44 10.08 -0.97 6.10
CA THR A 44 9.49 0.33 6.45
C THR A 44 9.32 1.15 5.18
N ILE A 45 8.08 1.48 4.87
CA ILE A 45 7.71 2.33 3.74
C ILE A 45 7.26 3.67 4.31
N THR A 46 7.91 4.76 3.90
CA THR A 46 7.48 6.12 4.21
C THR A 46 6.96 6.78 2.95
N GLU A 47 6.62 8.07 3.00
CA GLU A 47 6.19 8.82 1.82
C GLU A 47 7.28 8.96 0.75
N SER A 48 8.56 8.82 1.13
CA SER A 48 9.69 9.04 0.21
C SER A 48 10.84 8.04 0.35
N GLU A 49 10.70 7.02 1.18
CA GLU A 49 11.71 5.99 1.39
C GLU A 49 11.09 4.59 1.43
N ALA A 50 11.87 3.60 1.02
CA ALA A 50 11.59 2.18 1.23
C ALA A 50 12.84 1.55 1.84
N VAL A 51 12.71 0.96 3.03
CA VAL A 51 13.84 0.42 3.79
C VAL A 51 13.58 -1.05 4.10
N LEU A 52 14.47 -1.92 3.63
CA LEU A 52 14.56 -3.35 3.92
C LEU A 52 15.97 -3.63 4.50
N PRO A 53 16.20 -4.78 5.17
CA PRO A 53 17.47 -5.09 5.82
C PRO A 53 18.70 -4.96 4.92
N THR A 54 18.56 -5.34 3.64
CA THR A 54 19.68 -5.45 2.69
C THR A 54 19.51 -4.52 1.49
N PHE A 55 18.47 -3.68 1.50
CA PHE A 55 18.12 -2.80 0.39
C PHE A 55 17.39 -1.57 0.92
N SER A 56 17.84 -0.38 0.54
CA SER A 56 17.19 0.87 0.94
C SER A 56 17.15 1.86 -0.20
N CYS A 57 16.01 2.55 -0.34
CA CYS A 57 15.78 3.56 -1.37
C CYS A 57 15.33 4.88 -0.77
N LYS A 58 15.80 5.98 -1.37
CA LYS A 58 15.47 7.36 -1.02
C LYS A 58 14.91 8.14 -2.20
N GLY A 59 14.07 9.12 -1.88
CA GLY A 59 13.37 9.93 -2.89
C GLY A 59 12.47 9.06 -3.77
N VAL A 60 11.79 8.11 -3.16
CA VAL A 60 10.84 7.21 -3.81
C VAL A 60 9.54 7.96 -4.09
N ASP A 61 9.08 7.87 -5.33
CA ASP A 61 7.74 8.30 -5.74
C ASP A 61 6.86 7.07 -5.92
N TYR A 62 5.65 7.08 -5.34
CA TYR A 62 4.71 5.96 -5.39
C TYR A 62 3.50 6.34 -6.24
N ASP A 63 3.49 5.89 -7.48
CA ASP A 63 2.35 6.09 -8.39
C ASP A 63 1.39 4.90 -8.30
N GLN A 64 0.14 5.16 -7.86
CA GLN A 64 -0.87 4.11 -7.77
C GLN A 64 -1.44 3.80 -9.16
N THR A 65 -1.04 2.67 -9.72
CA THR A 65 -1.43 2.27 -11.08
C THR A 65 -2.72 1.45 -11.12
N GLU A 66 -3.10 0.82 -10.00
CA GLU A 66 -4.34 0.05 -9.88
C GLU A 66 -4.91 0.15 -8.46
N ASN A 67 -6.24 0.20 -8.36
CA ASN A 67 -6.98 0.03 -7.11
C ASN A 67 -8.31 -0.69 -7.39
N LYS A 68 -8.34 -2.01 -7.18
CA LYS A 68 -9.51 -2.84 -7.47
C LYS A 68 -9.63 -3.98 -6.47
N GLY A 69 -10.83 -4.18 -5.92
CA GLY A 69 -11.14 -5.34 -5.07
C GLY A 69 -10.31 -5.43 -3.79
N GLY A 70 -9.92 -4.30 -3.20
CA GLY A 70 -9.08 -4.26 -1.99
C GLY A 70 -7.61 -4.56 -2.25
N ARG A 71 -7.19 -4.58 -3.52
CA ARG A 71 -5.81 -4.69 -3.96
C ARG A 71 -5.41 -3.41 -4.69
N ALA A 72 -4.28 -2.84 -4.27
CA ALA A 72 -3.65 -1.68 -4.86
C ALA A 72 -2.25 -2.01 -5.36
N LEU A 73 -1.90 -1.49 -6.54
CA LEU A 73 -0.56 -1.60 -7.10
C LEU A 73 0.06 -0.20 -7.13
N TYR A 74 1.29 -0.09 -6.64
CA TYR A 74 2.07 1.14 -6.70
C TYR A 74 3.36 0.88 -7.46
N LYS A 75 3.59 1.65 -8.52
CA LYS A 75 4.90 1.72 -9.15
C LYS A 75 5.78 2.65 -8.33
N ALA A 76 6.77 2.08 -7.66
CA ALA A 76 7.76 2.83 -6.90
C ALA A 76 8.94 3.19 -7.82
N THR A 77 9.26 4.48 -7.92
CA THR A 77 10.43 4.96 -8.68
C THR A 77 11.35 5.73 -7.74
N ALA A 78 12.58 5.24 -7.54
CA ALA A 78 13.52 5.80 -6.59
C ALA A 78 14.62 6.61 -7.27
N LYS A 79 15.04 7.71 -6.62
CA LYS A 79 16.18 8.50 -7.08
C LYS A 79 17.52 7.83 -6.76
N SER A 80 17.56 7.06 -5.68
CA SER A 80 18.78 6.44 -5.16
C SER A 80 18.42 5.22 -4.31
N CYS A 81 18.94 4.06 -4.68
CA CYS A 81 18.87 2.81 -3.93
C CYS A 81 20.28 2.27 -3.70
N VAL A 82 20.47 1.63 -2.55
CA VAL A 82 21.71 0.94 -2.16
C VAL A 82 21.31 -0.43 -1.65
N GLY A 83 22.01 -1.48 -2.10
CA GLY A 83 21.76 -2.86 -1.67
C GLY A 83 23.05 -3.62 -1.43
N GLU A 84 22.97 -4.84 -0.87
CA GLU A 84 24.15 -5.64 -0.53
C GLU A 84 25.07 -5.94 -1.72
N GLU A 85 24.51 -6.18 -2.91
CA GLU A 85 25.30 -6.53 -4.09
C GLU A 85 26.07 -5.32 -4.66
N SER A 86 25.56 -4.11 -4.43
CA SER A 86 26.18 -2.87 -4.88
C SER A 86 25.99 -1.79 -3.82
N ASN A 87 27.09 -1.50 -3.13
CA ASN A 87 27.17 -0.36 -2.20
C ASN A 87 27.14 1.00 -2.94
N GLU A 88 27.07 1.00 -4.28
CA GLU A 88 26.96 2.21 -5.06
C GLU A 88 25.50 2.62 -5.26
N PRO A 89 25.15 3.88 -4.94
CA PRO A 89 23.82 4.40 -5.17
C PRO A 89 23.42 4.37 -6.65
N HIS A 90 22.25 3.83 -6.96
CA HIS A 90 21.71 3.79 -8.32
C HIS A 90 20.21 4.10 -8.35
N LYS A 91 19.67 4.45 -9.52
CA LYS A 91 18.22 4.59 -9.70
C LYS A 91 17.61 3.21 -9.86
N ASP A 92 16.45 3.01 -9.26
CA ASP A 92 15.73 1.74 -9.36
C ASP A 92 14.22 1.95 -9.37
N SER A 93 13.49 0.93 -9.83
CA SER A 93 12.04 0.88 -9.82
C SER A 93 11.52 -0.52 -9.51
N PHE A 94 10.49 -0.59 -8.69
CA PHE A 94 9.83 -1.85 -8.31
C PHE A 94 8.33 -1.60 -8.13
N THR A 95 7.56 -2.68 -8.04
CA THR A 95 6.11 -2.58 -7.81
C THR A 95 5.76 -3.08 -6.42
N LEU A 96 4.98 -2.29 -5.69
CA LEU A 96 4.35 -2.69 -4.43
C LEU A 96 2.94 -3.19 -4.72
N ILE A 97 2.62 -4.37 -4.23
CA ILE A 97 1.28 -4.94 -4.23
C ILE A 97 0.80 -4.87 -2.78
N VAL A 98 -0.23 -4.08 -2.53
CA VAL A 98 -0.83 -3.91 -1.20
C VAL A 98 -2.25 -4.44 -1.25
N ASP A 99 -2.57 -5.41 -0.40
CA ASP A 99 -3.94 -5.89 -0.23
C ASP A 99 -4.20 -6.32 1.22
N SER A 100 -5.34 -6.98 1.47
CA SER A 100 -5.72 -7.47 2.79
C SER A 100 -4.73 -8.45 3.43
N ALA A 101 -3.90 -9.14 2.64
CA ALA A 101 -2.88 -10.05 3.14
C ALA A 101 -1.61 -9.29 3.57
N GLY A 102 -1.35 -8.11 2.99
CA GLY A 102 -0.23 -7.26 3.36
C GLY A 102 0.48 -6.64 2.15
N LEU A 103 1.81 -6.52 2.27
CA LEU A 103 2.68 -5.95 1.24
C LEU A 103 3.50 -7.05 0.56
N GLN A 104 3.51 -7.08 -0.77
CA GLN A 104 4.45 -7.86 -1.55
C GLN A 104 5.19 -6.95 -2.54
N ILE A 105 6.49 -7.18 -2.72
CA ILE A 105 7.32 -6.46 -3.69
C ILE A 105 7.52 -7.34 -4.91
N LEU A 106 7.29 -6.77 -6.09
CA LEU A 106 7.62 -7.34 -7.39
C LEU A 106 8.79 -6.55 -7.98
N TRP A 107 9.90 -7.24 -8.19
CA TRP A 107 11.13 -6.68 -8.72
C TRP A 107 11.14 -6.65 -10.25
N ALA A 108 12.08 -5.91 -10.85
CA ALA A 108 12.16 -5.73 -12.30
C ALA A 108 12.43 -7.03 -13.07
N ASP A 109 13.09 -8.01 -12.43
CA ASP A 109 13.33 -9.36 -12.97
C ASP A 109 12.09 -10.29 -12.91
N GLY A 110 11.00 -9.81 -12.29
CA GLY A 110 9.77 -10.58 -12.07
C GLY A 110 9.74 -11.38 -10.77
N THR A 111 10.83 -11.37 -9.99
CA THR A 111 10.91 -12.02 -8.69
C THR A 111 9.98 -11.34 -7.69
N LYS A 112 9.36 -12.13 -6.82
CA LYS A 112 8.46 -11.63 -5.77
C LYS A 112 9.05 -11.87 -4.40
N SER A 113 8.91 -10.90 -3.50
CA SER A 113 9.16 -11.11 -2.07
C SER A 113 8.10 -12.03 -1.45
N ALA A 114 8.34 -12.45 -0.20
CA ALA A 114 7.27 -12.90 0.67
C ALA A 114 6.20 -11.79 0.85
N VAL A 115 5.01 -12.17 1.30
CA VAL A 115 3.99 -11.20 1.72
C VAL A 115 4.28 -10.79 3.16
N PHE A 116 4.48 -9.49 3.38
CA PHE A 116 4.76 -8.91 4.68
C PHE A 116 3.48 -8.40 5.33
N THR A 117 3.25 -8.81 6.59
CA THR A 117 2.11 -8.36 7.39
C THR A 117 2.25 -6.89 7.73
N ARG A 118 1.22 -6.08 7.45
CA ARG A 118 1.18 -4.68 7.89
C ARG A 118 1.01 -4.64 9.41
N CYS A 119 1.93 -3.99 10.10
CA CYS A 119 1.89 -3.82 11.55
C CYS A 119 1.06 -2.59 11.92
N ALA A 120 0.34 -2.66 13.05
CA ALA A 120 -0.30 -1.49 13.63
C ALA A 120 0.76 -0.44 14.05
N PRO A 121 0.43 0.86 14.03
CA PRO A 121 1.33 1.95 14.44
C PRO A 121 1.95 1.76 15.83
#